data_AF-A0A4R4IAN6-F1
#
_entry.id   AF-A0A4R4IAN6-F1
#
_cell.length_a   1.000
_cell.length_b   1.000
_cell.length_c   1.000
_cell.angle_alpha   90.00
_cell.angle_beta   90.00
_cell.angle_gamma   90.00
#
_symmetry.space_group_name_H-M   'P 1'
#
loop_
_entity.id
_entity.type
_entity.pdbx_description
1 polymer ?
#
loop_
_entity_poly.entity_id
_entity_poly.type
_entity_poly.pdbx_seq_one_letter_code
_entity_poly.pdbx_strand_id
1 'polypeptide(L)'
;MGETFATMKAATKQHRAEMLEQADTSGWEQLTEWHYRRQFGKTRVDWWPSGGKAQLFVKGSGRPPRMVYGHRNVNALIARLKEQSNG
;
A
#
# COMPACT_ATOMS: atom_id res chain seq x y z
N MET A 1 13.32 2.13 -31.56
CA MET A 1 13.28 2.45 -30.12
C MET A 1 11.86 2.50 -29.51
N GLY A 2 10.77 2.56 -30.30
CA GLY A 2 9.40 2.62 -29.77
C GLY A 2 8.85 1.30 -29.17
N GLU A 3 9.26 0.15 -29.69
CA GLU A 3 8.82 -1.16 -29.19
C GLU A 3 9.27 -1.42 -27.75
N THR A 4 10.48 -0.98 -27.38
CA THR A 4 11.02 -1.13 -26.03
C THR A 4 10.16 -0.42 -24.98
N PHE A 5 9.62 0.77 -25.30
CA PHE A 5 8.74 1.51 -24.40
C PHE A 5 7.35 0.89 -24.25
N ALA A 6 6.82 0.25 -25.31
CA ALA A 6 5.55 -0.46 -25.25
C ALA A 6 5.66 -1.71 -24.36
N THR A 7 6.74 -2.48 -24.51
CA THR A 7 7.01 -3.68 -23.70
C THR A 7 7.20 -3.34 -22.22
N MET A 8 7.93 -2.26 -21.90
CA MET A 8 8.10 -1.80 -20.51
C MET A 8 6.78 -1.37 -19.87
N LYS A 9 5.87 -0.72 -20.63
CA LYS A 9 4.54 -0.34 -20.14
C LYS A 9 3.67 -1.56 -19.87
N ALA A 10 3.71 -2.57 -20.74
CA ALA A 10 2.97 -3.82 -20.57
C ALA A 10 3.45 -4.60 -19.34
N ALA A 11 4.77 -4.76 -19.17
CA ALA A 11 5.37 -5.41 -18.01
C ALA A 11 5.02 -4.70 -16.69
N THR A 12 5.03 -3.36 -16.68
CA THR A 12 4.64 -2.58 -15.49
C THR A 12 3.16 -2.75 -15.16
N LYS A 13 2.29 -2.88 -16.17
CA LYS A 13 0.85 -3.11 -15.96
C LYS A 13 0.58 -4.50 -15.40
N GLN A 14 1.24 -5.53 -15.91
CA GLN A 14 1.16 -6.90 -15.40
C GLN A 14 1.65 -6.98 -13.96
N HIS A 15 2.83 -6.43 -13.66
CA HIS A 15 3.38 -6.42 -12.31
C HIS A 15 2.42 -5.74 -11.30
N ARG A 16 1.77 -4.64 -11.70
CA ARG A 16 0.79 -3.96 -10.85
C ARG A 16 -0.46 -4.79 -10.59
N ALA A 17 -0.93 -5.54 -11.57
CA ALA A 17 -2.09 -6.43 -11.44
C ALA A 17 -1.76 -7.61 -10.52
N GLU A 18 -0.61 -8.25 -10.71
CA GLU A 18 -0.14 -9.36 -9.87
C GLU A 18 -0.02 -8.93 -8.39
N MET A 19 0.51 -7.74 -8.13
CA MET A 19 0.63 -7.21 -6.76
C MET A 19 -0.73 -6.86 -6.13
N LEU A 20 -1.75 -6.53 -6.93
CA LEU A 20 -3.12 -6.32 -6.44
C LEU A 20 -3.79 -7.64 -6.10
N GLU A 21 -3.62 -8.67 -6.93
CA GLU A 21 -4.16 -10.01 -6.66
C GLU A 21 -3.56 -10.65 -5.40
N GLN A 22 -2.27 -10.43 -5.16
CA GLN A 22 -1.58 -10.95 -3.97
C GLN A 22 -1.85 -10.13 -2.70
N ALA A 23 -2.49 -8.97 -2.82
CA ALA A 23 -2.74 -8.10 -1.68
C ALA A 23 -3.86 -8.67 -0.80
N ASP A 24 -3.54 -9.00 0.46
CA ASP A 24 -4.56 -9.29 1.46
C ASP A 24 -5.29 -8.00 1.86
N THR A 25 -6.44 -7.79 1.22
CA THR A 25 -7.34 -6.65 1.45
C THR A 25 -8.35 -6.91 2.56
N SER A 26 -8.26 -8.04 3.26
CA SER A 26 -9.18 -8.38 4.34
C SER A 26 -9.14 -7.36 5.48
N GLY A 27 -10.30 -6.81 5.83
CA GLY A 27 -10.46 -5.78 6.85
C GLY A 27 -9.92 -4.40 6.44
N TRP A 28 -9.64 -4.18 5.16
CA TRP A 28 -9.41 -2.86 4.60
C TRP A 28 -10.70 -2.30 3.99
N GLU A 29 -10.89 -1.00 4.14
CA GLU A 29 -11.89 -0.23 3.42
C GLU A 29 -11.36 0.07 2.01
N GLN A 30 -12.05 -0.40 0.98
CA GLN A 30 -11.69 -0.10 -0.39
C GLN A 30 -12.18 1.29 -0.77
N LEU A 31 -11.26 2.20 -1.08
CA LEU A 31 -11.59 3.56 -1.54
C LEU A 31 -11.65 3.66 -3.06
N THR A 32 -10.73 2.96 -3.74
CA THR A 32 -10.75 2.77 -5.20
C THR A 32 -10.22 1.36 -5.54
N GLU A 33 -10.24 0.98 -6.82
CA GLU A 33 -9.72 -0.32 -7.29
C GLU A 33 -8.26 -0.60 -6.87
N TRP A 34 -7.47 0.44 -6.60
CA TRP A 34 -6.05 0.34 -6.25
C TRP A 34 -5.69 0.96 -4.90
N HIS A 35 -6.69 1.45 -4.15
CA HIS A 35 -6.49 2.22 -2.94
C HIS A 35 -7.34 1.66 -1.80
N TYR A 36 -6.67 1.30 -0.73
CA TYR A 36 -7.26 0.69 0.45
C TYR A 36 -6.91 1.52 1.67
N ARG A 37 -7.83 1.64 2.61
CA ARG A 37 -7.62 2.34 3.88
C ARG A 37 -7.91 1.42 5.03
N ARG A 38 -7.12 1.52 6.10
CA ARG A 38 -7.39 0.84 7.35
C ARG A 38 -6.92 1.64 8.55
N GLN A 39 -7.71 1.58 9.62
CA GLN A 39 -7.35 2.15 10.91
C GLN A 39 -6.71 1.08 11.80
N PHE A 40 -5.55 1.39 12.36
CA PHE A 40 -4.81 0.59 13.33
C PHE A 40 -4.65 1.44 14.61
N GLY A 41 -5.61 1.35 15.53
CA GLY A 41 -5.65 2.18 16.74
C GLY A 41 -5.58 3.68 16.41
N LYS A 42 -4.47 4.35 16.76
CA LYS A 42 -4.24 5.79 16.48
C LYS A 42 -3.68 6.08 15.08
N THR A 43 -3.32 5.06 14.31
CA THR A 43 -2.68 5.19 13.00
C THR A 43 -3.65 4.83 11.89
N ARG A 44 -3.93 5.74 10.96
CA ARG A 44 -4.59 5.43 9.70
C ARG A 44 -3.54 5.12 8.65
N VAL A 45 -3.75 4.07 7.87
CA VAL A 45 -2.91 3.72 6.72
C VAL A 45 -3.77 3.78 5.46
N ASP A 46 -3.31 4.57 4.49
CA ASP A 46 -3.82 4.63 3.13
C ASP A 46 -2.79 3.88 2.25
N TRP A 47 -3.17 2.77 1.64
CA TRP A 47 -2.30 1.78 1.00
C TRP A 47 -2.64 1.60 -0.48
N TRP A 48 -1.62 1.62 -1.33
CA TRP A 48 -1.68 1.31 -2.76
C TRP A 48 -0.82 0.08 -3.05
N PRO A 49 -1.42 -1.14 -3.08
CA PRO A 49 -0.69 -2.38 -3.24
C PRO A 49 0.10 -2.43 -4.54
N SER A 50 -0.53 -2.05 -5.65
CA SER A 50 0.10 -2.03 -6.99
C SER A 50 1.35 -1.14 -7.08
N GLY A 51 1.39 -0.06 -6.30
CA GLY A 51 2.50 0.88 -6.30
C GLY A 51 3.58 0.56 -5.28
N GLY A 52 3.31 -0.38 -4.36
CA GLY A 52 4.13 -0.59 -3.17
C GLY A 52 4.25 0.68 -2.33
N LYS A 53 3.16 1.43 -2.16
CA LYS A 53 3.15 2.71 -1.43
C LYS A 53 2.14 2.67 -0.31
N ALA A 54 2.49 3.25 0.83
CA ALA A 54 1.53 3.50 1.90
C ALA A 54 1.77 4.87 2.52
N GLN A 55 0.70 5.56 2.91
CA GLN A 55 0.73 6.82 3.63
C GLN A 55 0.17 6.61 5.02
N LEU A 56 0.93 7.04 6.03
CA LEU A 56 0.59 6.89 7.44
C LEU A 56 0.15 8.23 8.02
N PHE A 57 -0.97 8.20 8.72
CA PHE A 57 -1.50 9.32 9.49
C PHE A 57 -1.58 8.91 10.95
N VAL A 58 -0.75 9.50 11.82
CA VAL A 58 -0.74 9.19 13.25
C VAL A 58 -1.46 10.29 14.01
N LYS A 59 -2.65 9.99 14.53
CA LYS A 59 -3.47 10.93 15.30
C LYS A 59 -2.72 11.39 16.55
N GLY A 60 -2.65 12.70 16.76
CA GLY A 60 -1.99 13.31 17.93
C GLY A 60 -0.46 13.36 17.85
N SER A 61 0.15 12.96 16.72
CA SER A 61 1.61 13.06 16.57
C SER A 61 2.12 14.49 16.33
N GLY A 62 1.24 15.40 15.87
CA GLY A 62 1.62 16.75 15.42
C GLY A 62 2.50 16.76 14.16
N ARG A 63 2.75 15.60 13.54
CA ARG A 63 3.62 15.44 12.37
C ARG A 63 2.80 15.29 11.09
N PRO A 64 3.34 15.75 9.95
CA PRO A 64 2.71 15.50 8.66
C PRO A 64 2.65 13.99 8.37
N PRO A 65 1.74 13.57 7.47
CA PRO A 65 1.64 12.18 7.07
C PRO A 65 2.95 11.67 6.47
N ARG A 66 3.35 10.46 6.84
CA ARG A 66 4.60 9.84 6.33
C ARG A 66 4.28 8.93 5.16
N MET A 67 4.98 9.12 4.05
CA MET A 67 4.93 8.19 2.91
C MET A 67 6.00 7.09 3.08
N VAL A 68 5.63 5.86 2.76
CA VAL A 68 6.51 4.68 2.72
C VAL A 68 6.42 4.07 1.34
N TYR A 69 7.57 3.69 0.80
CA TYR A 69 7.72 3.15 -0.55
C TYR A 69 8.40 1.77 -0.52
N GLY A 70 8.09 0.97 -1.54
CA GLY A 70 8.60 -0.38 -1.73
C GLY A 70 7.71 -1.44 -1.08
N HIS A 71 7.29 -2.43 -1.87
CA HIS A 71 6.41 -3.52 -1.42
C HIS A 71 6.90 -4.18 -0.13
N ARG A 72 8.20 -4.51 -0.04
CA ARG A 72 8.78 -5.13 1.16
C ARG A 72 8.62 -4.26 2.41
N ASN A 73 8.90 -2.97 2.31
CA ASN A 73 8.82 -2.04 3.45
C ASN A 73 7.36 -1.80 3.86
N VAL A 74 6.47 -1.65 2.89
CA VAL A 74 5.04 -1.46 3.13
C VAL A 74 4.42 -2.70 3.75
N ASN A 75 4.74 -3.89 3.26
CA ASN A 75 4.23 -5.14 3.82
C ASN A 75 4.74 -5.38 5.25
N ALA A 76 6.03 -5.13 5.50
CA ALA A 76 6.60 -5.23 6.86
C ALA A 76 5.95 -4.23 7.83
N LEU A 77 5.68 -3.01 7.36
CA LEU A 77 4.97 -2.00 8.15
C LEU A 77 3.53 -2.44 8.47
N ILE A 78 2.78 -2.90 7.48
CA ILE A 78 1.39 -3.35 7.66
C ILE A 78 1.34 -4.55 8.62
N ALA A 79 2.25 -5.52 8.47
CA ALA A 79 2.35 -6.66 9.37
C ALA A 79 2.57 -6.20 10.82
N ARG A 80 3.54 -5.31 11.05
CA ARG A 80 3.80 -4.73 12.38
C ARG A 80 2.58 -4.00 12.96
N LEU A 81 1.84 -3.26 12.13
CA LEU A 81 0.63 -2.55 12.58
C LEU A 81 -0.53 -3.51 12.89
N LYS A 82 -0.67 -4.60 12.14
CA LYS A 82 -1.65 -5.68 12.44
C LYS A 82 -1.32 -6.32 13.79
N GLU A 83 -0.05 -6.64 14.05
CA GLU A 83 0.40 -7.21 15.33
C GLU A 83 0.12 -6.26 16.51
N GLN A 84 0.43 -4.97 16.35
CA GLN A 84 0.18 -3.96 17.40
C GLN A 84 -1.29 -3.66 17.66
N SER A 85 -2.19 -3.92 16.70
CA SER A 85 -3.62 -3.62 16.82
C SER A 85 -4.43 -4.78 17.41
N ASN A 86 -3.88 -5.99 17.44
CA ASN A 86 -4.53 -7.20 17.97
C ASN A 86 -4.10 -7.52 19.42
N GLY A 87 -3.21 -6.70 20.01
CA GLY A 87 -2.73 -6.83 21.39
C GLY A 87 -3.34 -5.81 22.34
#